data_AF-A0A2E8S0Y4-F1
#
_entry.id   AF-A0A2E8S0Y4-F1
#
_cell.length_a   1.000
_cell.length_b   1.000
_cell.length_c   1.000
_cell.angle_alpha   90.00
_cell.angle_beta   90.00
_cell.angle_gamma   90.00
#
_symmetry.space_group_name_H-M   'P 1'
#
loop_
_entity.id
_entity.type
_entity.pdbx_description
1 polymer ?
#
loop_
_entity_poly.entity_id
_entity_poly.type
_entity_poly.pdbx_seq_one_letter_code
_entity_poly.pdbx_strand_id
1 'polypeptide(L)'
;MSEQAPPTSQPKPPPVSPEPAPTKKGPIGRFLEKHGRKLWWLHSFWALVWGMLFMVLAGKGYSYSRFLLISVCIVWVVIVLLFRFVGSGEDRRVDTKGQKVRFYAMTYVLKNLYQGMLFFLLPYYWQSSTVGTPNFYFVVFLASCALVSTLDIVFDNYLMKWKTIASGFYVFTLFACLNVALPSILPDIASIWTLLLAGVLSMAAFLLMHFPARLLREKVYISWLVAIILVWLTSIYMVRKWIPPVPMYLTHAAVGPALVTGETVEEEKGMVLEMEVKALHRTVMDRDLFAITEVVAPGGLGEKLRHRWRQLGPNGATYGAGTVVLPTEKRGVVRVQSKLPIAKVKEHGEDTTGRWIVDVLTGDGRLVGRTGFRVTN
;
A
#
# COMPACT_ATOMS: atom_id res chain seq x y z
N MET A 1 -7.64 70.25 73.55
CA MET A 1 -8.44 69.18 74.21
C MET A 1 -9.49 68.76 73.20
N SER A 2 -9.15 67.73 72.40
CA SER A 2 -9.68 66.36 72.56
C SER A 2 -11.12 66.31 72.05
N GLU A 3 -11.30 66.24 70.73
CA GLU A 3 -11.35 65.01 69.94
C GLU A 3 -12.59 64.17 70.28
N GLN A 4 -13.70 64.53 69.63
CA GLN A 4 -14.93 63.76 69.58
C GLN A 4 -14.73 62.54 68.69
N ALA A 5 -14.96 61.36 69.26
CA ALA A 5 -15.00 60.10 68.55
C ALA A 5 -16.10 60.10 67.47
N PRO A 6 -15.82 59.68 66.23
CA PRO A 6 -16.84 59.42 65.23
C PRO A 6 -17.43 58.00 65.36
N PRO A 7 -18.67 57.79 64.91
CA PRO A 7 -19.36 56.51 65.00
C PRO A 7 -18.83 55.49 63.99
N THR A 8 -18.87 54.22 64.39
CA THR A 8 -18.62 53.01 63.61
C THR A 8 -19.23 53.05 62.20
N SER A 9 -18.37 53.12 61.18
CA SER A 9 -18.73 52.90 59.78
C SER A 9 -18.50 51.44 59.38
N GLN A 10 -19.53 50.82 58.83
CA GLN A 10 -19.57 49.41 58.42
C GLN A 10 -18.54 49.09 57.31
N PRO A 11 -18.06 47.84 57.20
CA PRO A 11 -17.12 47.46 56.16
C PRO A 11 -17.82 47.47 54.80
N LYS A 12 -17.27 48.24 53.86
CA LYS A 12 -17.68 48.29 52.45
C LYS A 12 -17.41 46.92 51.81
N PRO A 13 -18.38 46.26 51.16
CA PRO A 13 -18.10 44.99 50.49
C PRO A 13 -17.11 45.19 49.33
N PRO A 14 -16.22 44.22 49.07
CA PRO A 14 -15.24 44.31 47.99
C PRO A 14 -15.93 44.41 46.62
N PRO A 15 -15.31 45.08 45.63
CA PRO A 15 -15.90 45.22 44.30
C PRO A 15 -16.07 43.84 43.67
N VAL A 16 -17.31 43.52 43.30
CA VAL A 16 -17.65 42.33 42.53
C VAL A 16 -16.93 42.42 41.19
N SER A 17 -15.96 41.52 40.98
CA SER A 17 -15.34 41.32 39.66
C SER A 17 -16.45 41.06 38.63
N PRO A 18 -16.49 41.78 37.51
CA PRO A 18 -17.50 41.53 36.50
C PRO A 18 -17.36 40.09 35.99
N GLU A 19 -18.42 39.32 36.20
CA GLU A 19 -18.61 37.98 35.65
C GLU A 19 -18.31 38.03 34.14
N PRO A 20 -17.48 37.12 33.58
CA PRO A 20 -17.15 37.15 32.17
C PRO A 20 -18.44 36.97 31.37
N ALA A 21 -18.86 38.03 30.66
CA ALA A 21 -20.06 38.03 29.86
C ALA A 21 -20.09 36.78 28.96
N PRO A 22 -21.23 36.07 28.86
CA PRO A 22 -21.32 34.87 28.03
C PRO A 22 -21.02 35.28 26.59
N THR A 23 -19.88 34.80 26.07
CA THR A 23 -19.50 35.00 24.67
C THR A 23 -20.65 34.52 23.81
N LYS A 24 -21.38 35.45 23.17
CA LYS A 24 -22.49 35.14 22.27
C LYS A 24 -21.96 34.29 21.12
N LYS A 25 -22.05 32.96 21.27
CA LYS A 25 -21.75 32.01 20.20
C LYS A 25 -22.71 32.30 19.03
N GLY A 26 -22.14 32.46 17.84
CA GLY A 26 -22.89 32.74 16.61
C GLY A 26 -23.97 31.68 16.33
N PRO A 27 -24.93 31.96 15.43
CA PRO A 27 -26.08 31.08 15.16
C PRO A 27 -25.66 29.65 14.76
N ILE A 28 -24.51 29.52 14.08
CA ILE A 28 -23.89 28.25 13.69
C ILE A 28 -23.47 27.41 14.92
N GLY A 29 -22.94 28.04 15.97
CA GLY A 29 -22.51 27.34 17.19
C GLY A 29 -23.67 26.76 17.99
N ARG A 30 -24.81 27.47 18.04
CA ARG A 30 -26.04 26.98 18.68
C ARG A 30 -26.73 25.88 17.87
N PHE A 31 -26.63 25.92 16.53
CA PHE A 31 -27.15 24.86 15.67
C PHE A 31 -26.33 23.56 15.76
N LEU A 32 -24.99 23.68 15.82
CA LEU A 32 -24.05 22.57 16.04
C LEU A 32 -24.20 21.91 17.42
N GLU A 33 -24.45 22.66 18.50
CA GLU A 33 -24.74 22.07 19.82
C GLU A 33 -26.09 21.31 19.81
N LYS A 34 -27.12 21.88 19.15
CA LYS A 34 -28.48 21.31 19.16
C LYS A 34 -28.63 20.08 18.25
N HIS A 35 -27.88 20.04 17.14
CA HIS A 35 -27.92 18.92 16.18
C HIS A 35 -26.65 18.06 16.19
N GLY A 36 -25.64 18.39 17.00
CA GLY A 36 -24.35 17.70 17.03
C GLY A 36 -24.49 16.20 17.24
N ARG A 37 -25.36 15.77 18.16
CA ARG A 37 -25.62 14.34 18.40
C ARG A 37 -26.28 13.63 17.22
N LYS A 38 -27.18 14.30 16.49
CA LYS A 38 -27.82 13.76 15.28
C LYS A 38 -26.85 13.73 14.09
N LEU A 39 -26.05 14.78 13.91
CA LEU A 39 -24.99 14.85 12.90
C LEU A 39 -23.91 13.80 13.14
N TRP A 40 -23.54 13.55 14.40
CA TRP A 40 -22.55 12.54 14.75
C TRP A 40 -23.09 11.11 14.54
N TRP A 41 -24.37 10.88 14.83
CA TRP A 41 -25.03 9.62 14.53
C TRP A 41 -25.21 9.40 13.02
N LEU A 42 -25.57 10.45 12.27
CA LEU A 42 -25.67 10.42 10.81
C LEU A 42 -24.30 10.16 10.16
N HIS A 43 -23.24 10.78 10.67
CA HIS A 43 -21.86 10.53 10.23
C HIS A 43 -21.45 9.08 10.51
N SER A 44 -21.77 8.56 11.70
CA SER A 44 -21.45 7.17 12.08
C SER A 44 -22.23 6.17 11.22
N PHE A 45 -23.52 6.43 10.96
CA PHE A 45 -24.35 5.61 10.08
C PHE A 45 -23.86 5.67 8.63
N TRP A 46 -23.52 6.85 8.13
CA TRP A 46 -22.95 7.04 6.79
C TRP A 46 -21.61 6.31 6.64
N ALA A 47 -20.72 6.40 7.63
CA ALA A 47 -19.47 5.68 7.66
C ALA A 47 -19.67 4.16 7.69
N LEU A 48 -20.70 3.67 8.40
CA LEU A 48 -21.04 2.25 8.48
C LEU A 48 -21.64 1.72 7.17
N VAL A 49 -22.53 2.48 6.53
CA VAL A 49 -23.07 2.16 5.20
C VAL A 49 -21.96 2.14 4.16
N TRP A 50 -21.05 3.12 4.18
CA TRP A 50 -19.88 3.12 3.31
C TRP A 50 -18.95 1.93 3.61
N GLY A 51 -18.64 1.64 4.88
CA GLY A 51 -17.82 0.49 5.25
C GLY A 51 -18.42 -0.84 4.79
N MET A 52 -19.74 -1.01 4.92
CA MET A 52 -20.46 -2.20 4.48
C MET A 52 -20.48 -2.30 2.94
N LEU A 53 -20.71 -1.20 2.24
CA LEU A 53 -20.63 -1.12 0.77
C LEU A 53 -19.22 -1.50 0.28
N PHE A 54 -18.18 -0.99 0.96
CA PHE A 54 -16.78 -1.31 0.67
C PHE A 54 -16.50 -2.80 0.83
N MET A 55 -16.96 -3.43 1.91
CA MET A 55 -16.78 -4.87 2.16
C MET A 55 -17.52 -5.72 1.13
N VAL A 56 -18.76 -5.36 0.78
CA VAL A 56 -19.54 -6.09 -0.23
C VAL A 56 -18.93 -5.96 -1.63
N LEU A 57 -18.43 -4.78 -2.00
CA LEU A 57 -17.76 -4.56 -3.28
C LEU A 57 -16.39 -5.24 -3.35
N ALA A 58 -15.65 -5.29 -2.24
CA ALA A 58 -14.39 -6.02 -2.15
C ALA A 58 -14.62 -7.55 -2.27
N GLY A 59 -15.73 -8.06 -1.73
CA GLY A 59 -16.07 -9.49 -1.77
C GLY A 59 -16.67 -9.98 -3.10
N LYS A 60 -17.26 -9.11 -3.93
CA LYS A 60 -17.98 -9.48 -5.17
C LYS A 60 -17.10 -9.70 -6.42
N GLY A 61 -15.78 -9.79 -6.25
CA GLY A 61 -14.85 -10.16 -7.31
C GLY A 61 -13.95 -9.02 -7.80
N TYR A 62 -12.86 -9.42 -8.44
CA TYR A 62 -11.70 -8.58 -8.75
C TYR A 62 -12.03 -7.29 -9.54
N SER A 63 -12.99 -7.34 -10.48
CA SER A 63 -13.39 -6.17 -11.27
C SER A 63 -13.86 -5.01 -10.38
N TYR A 64 -14.64 -5.29 -9.32
CA TYR A 64 -15.14 -4.27 -8.40
C TYR A 64 -14.06 -3.75 -7.46
N SER A 65 -13.19 -4.64 -6.96
CA SER A 65 -12.01 -4.25 -6.15
C SER A 65 -11.09 -3.29 -6.91
N ARG A 66 -10.88 -3.50 -8.21
CA ARG A 66 -10.11 -2.60 -9.09
C ARG A 66 -10.71 -1.20 -9.14
N PHE A 67 -12.00 -1.06 -9.45
CA PHE A 67 -12.65 0.26 -9.52
C PHE A 67 -12.69 0.97 -8.17
N LEU A 68 -12.85 0.22 -7.09
CA LEU A 68 -12.86 0.72 -5.73
C LEU A 68 -11.47 1.23 -5.30
N LEU A 69 -10.43 0.47 -5.62
CA LEU A 69 -9.04 0.90 -5.44
C LEU A 69 -8.76 2.19 -6.23
N ILE A 70 -9.12 2.23 -7.52
CA ILE A 70 -8.89 3.40 -8.37
C ILE A 70 -9.66 4.63 -7.86
N SER A 71 -10.93 4.47 -7.49
CA SER A 71 -11.75 5.60 -7.02
C SER A 71 -11.21 6.19 -5.72
N VAL A 72 -10.79 5.35 -4.77
CA VAL A 72 -10.13 5.78 -3.52
C VAL A 72 -8.85 6.54 -3.84
N CYS A 73 -8.02 6.03 -4.75
CA CYS A 73 -6.78 6.69 -5.16
C CYS A 73 -7.04 8.04 -5.85
N ILE A 74 -8.05 8.14 -6.72
CA ILE A 74 -8.41 9.39 -7.41
C ILE A 74 -8.94 10.42 -6.40
N VAL A 75 -9.90 10.04 -5.55
CA VAL A 75 -10.43 10.90 -4.50
C VAL A 75 -9.29 11.43 -3.64
N TRP A 76 -8.33 10.58 -3.33
CA TRP A 76 -7.15 10.96 -2.58
C TRP A 76 -6.25 11.97 -3.31
N VAL A 77 -5.89 11.74 -4.57
CA VAL A 77 -5.10 12.70 -5.38
C VAL A 77 -5.81 14.04 -5.46
N VAL A 78 -7.14 14.02 -5.69
CA VAL A 78 -7.97 15.23 -5.72
C VAL A 78 -7.93 15.95 -4.38
N ILE A 79 -8.07 15.25 -3.25
CA ILE A 79 -8.01 15.86 -1.92
C ILE A 79 -6.66 16.51 -1.68
N VAL A 80 -5.55 15.86 -2.05
CA VAL A 80 -4.21 16.45 -1.87
C VAL A 80 -4.00 17.66 -2.77
N LEU A 81 -4.46 17.62 -4.03
CA LEU A 81 -4.42 18.76 -4.94
C LEU A 81 -5.29 19.91 -4.42
N LEU A 82 -6.49 19.62 -3.91
CA LEU A 82 -7.34 20.62 -3.27
C LEU A 82 -6.63 21.24 -2.06
N PHE A 83 -5.97 20.45 -1.21
CA PHE A 83 -5.16 20.98 -0.11
C PHE A 83 -4.00 21.86 -0.60
N ARG A 84 -3.38 21.55 -1.74
CA ARG A 84 -2.36 22.41 -2.37
C ARG A 84 -2.96 23.77 -2.78
N PHE A 85 -4.06 23.77 -3.54
CA PHE A 85 -4.66 25.01 -4.05
C PHE A 85 -5.28 25.86 -2.93
N VAL A 86 -5.95 25.21 -1.98
CA VAL A 86 -6.62 25.85 -0.86
C VAL A 86 -5.61 26.26 0.22
N GLY A 87 -4.49 25.56 0.38
CA GLY A 87 -3.42 25.91 1.32
C GLY A 87 -2.39 26.91 0.78
N SER A 88 -2.23 27.00 -0.55
CA SER A 88 -1.35 27.95 -1.24
C SER A 88 -2.04 29.29 -1.57
N GLY A 89 -3.32 29.42 -1.26
CA GLY A 89 -4.10 30.64 -1.47
C GLY A 89 -3.55 31.80 -0.64
N GLU A 90 -3.10 32.82 -1.36
CA GLU A 90 -2.52 34.09 -0.92
C GLU A 90 -3.46 34.99 -0.08
N ASP A 91 -4.45 34.43 0.62
CA ASP A 91 -5.30 35.19 1.55
C ASP A 91 -4.65 35.28 2.93
N ARG A 92 -3.58 36.05 2.93
CA ARG A 92 -2.91 36.64 4.09
C ARG A 92 -3.75 37.81 4.63
N ARG A 93 -5.05 37.60 4.83
CA ARG A 93 -5.96 38.58 5.44
C ARG A 93 -6.56 38.02 6.72
N VAL A 94 -5.80 38.27 7.79
CA VAL A 94 -6.24 38.63 9.15
C VAL A 94 -7.54 37.98 9.65
N ASP A 95 -7.47 36.71 10.03
CA ASP A 95 -8.17 36.20 11.22
C ASP A 95 -7.37 35.05 11.84
N THR A 96 -6.60 35.37 12.88
CA THR A 96 -5.66 34.47 13.55
C THR A 96 -6.38 33.27 14.19
N LYS A 97 -7.68 33.37 14.50
CA LYS A 97 -8.47 32.23 15.02
C LYS A 97 -8.98 31.34 13.90
N GLY A 98 -9.57 31.90 12.84
CA GLY A 98 -10.01 31.16 11.66
C GLY A 98 -8.88 30.41 10.95
N GLN A 99 -7.69 31.02 10.83
CA GLN A 99 -6.52 30.36 10.25
C GLN A 99 -6.01 29.19 11.10
N LYS A 100 -5.96 29.35 12.44
CA LYS A 100 -5.56 28.24 13.33
C LYS A 100 -6.55 27.09 13.22
N VAL A 101 -7.86 27.37 13.27
CA VAL A 101 -8.89 26.33 13.13
C VAL A 101 -8.80 25.64 11.78
N ARG A 102 -8.62 26.38 10.68
CA ARG A 102 -8.42 25.82 9.34
C ARG A 102 -7.16 24.96 9.27
N PHE A 103 -6.05 25.40 9.84
CA PHE A 103 -4.80 24.63 9.89
C PHE A 103 -4.96 23.32 10.70
N TYR A 104 -5.60 23.38 11.86
CA TYR A 104 -5.91 22.19 12.67
C TYR A 104 -6.86 21.25 11.95
N ALA A 105 -7.93 21.77 11.33
CA ALA A 105 -8.86 20.96 10.53
C ALA A 105 -8.16 20.31 9.32
N MET A 106 -7.30 21.05 8.61
CA MET A 106 -6.50 20.53 7.50
C MET A 106 -5.57 19.41 7.97
N THR A 107 -4.87 19.63 9.08
CA THR A 107 -3.99 18.63 9.71
C THR A 107 -4.77 17.38 10.10
N TYR A 108 -5.92 17.55 10.73
CA TYR A 108 -6.78 16.45 11.14
C TYR A 108 -7.29 15.62 9.96
N VAL A 109 -7.76 16.28 8.88
CA VAL A 109 -8.18 15.59 7.67
C VAL A 109 -7.00 14.86 7.02
N LEU A 110 -5.84 15.51 6.95
CA LEU A 110 -4.65 14.91 6.35
C LEU A 110 -4.18 13.66 7.11
N LYS A 111 -4.22 13.70 8.45
CA LYS A 111 -3.95 12.53 9.31
C LYS A 111 -4.93 11.39 9.04
N ASN A 112 -6.23 11.67 9.07
CA ASN A 112 -7.26 10.66 8.81
C ASN A 112 -7.12 10.07 7.40
N LEU A 113 -6.75 10.90 6.44
CA LEU A 113 -6.50 10.51 5.06
C LEU A 113 -5.32 9.53 4.97
N TYR A 114 -4.16 9.87 5.56
CA TYR A 114 -2.99 8.98 5.55
C TYR A 114 -3.23 7.68 6.29
N GLN A 115 -3.89 7.75 7.45
CA GLN A 115 -4.27 6.57 8.21
C GLN A 115 -5.14 5.67 7.33
N GLY A 116 -6.24 6.20 6.78
CA GLY A 116 -7.15 5.46 5.92
C GLY A 116 -6.43 4.81 4.73
N MET A 117 -5.52 5.53 4.08
CA MET A 117 -4.72 4.99 2.97
C MET A 117 -3.85 3.81 3.37
N LEU A 118 -3.06 3.96 4.43
CA LEU A 118 -2.09 2.95 4.81
C LEU A 118 -2.81 1.66 5.23
N PHE A 119 -3.90 1.77 5.97
CA PHE A 119 -4.75 0.63 6.32
C PHE A 119 -5.43 0.00 5.10
N PHE A 120 -5.83 0.81 4.12
CA PHE A 120 -6.44 0.31 2.89
C PHE A 120 -5.44 -0.44 2.00
N LEU A 121 -4.19 0.03 1.92
CA LEU A 121 -3.13 -0.59 1.12
C LEU A 121 -2.60 -1.87 1.76
N LEU A 122 -2.54 -1.92 3.10
CA LEU A 122 -1.96 -3.02 3.85
C LEU A 122 -2.42 -4.43 3.41
N PRO A 123 -3.72 -4.74 3.25
CA PRO A 123 -4.15 -6.06 2.81
C PRO A 123 -3.65 -6.43 1.40
N TYR A 124 -3.58 -5.47 0.47
CA TYR A 124 -3.07 -5.73 -0.88
C TYR A 124 -1.57 -6.04 -0.88
N TYR A 125 -0.81 -5.28 -0.09
CA TYR A 125 0.63 -5.52 0.08
C TYR A 125 0.91 -6.84 0.79
N TRP A 126 0.11 -7.17 1.82
CA TRP A 126 0.19 -8.44 2.53
C TRP A 126 -0.01 -9.63 1.60
N GLN A 127 -1.09 -9.62 0.81
CA GLN A 127 -1.41 -10.70 -0.15
C GLN A 127 -0.35 -10.84 -1.25
N SER A 128 0.25 -9.73 -1.69
CA SER A 128 1.29 -9.73 -2.73
C SER A 128 2.70 -10.01 -2.19
N SER A 129 2.83 -10.33 -0.90
CA SER A 129 4.11 -10.60 -0.23
C SER A 129 4.20 -12.04 0.24
N THR A 130 5.42 -12.55 0.39
CA THR A 130 5.66 -13.90 0.90
C THR A 130 6.40 -13.79 2.24
N VAL A 131 5.95 -14.53 3.25
CA VAL A 131 6.59 -14.49 4.57
C VAL A 131 8.02 -15.06 4.50
N GLY A 132 8.97 -14.40 5.17
CA GLY A 132 10.36 -14.85 5.22
C GLY A 132 11.20 -14.50 3.98
N THR A 133 10.74 -13.57 3.15
CA THR A 133 11.50 -13.03 2.00
C THR A 133 11.72 -11.53 2.07
N PRO A 134 12.68 -10.96 1.30
CA PRO A 134 12.97 -9.54 1.34
C PRO A 134 11.76 -8.63 1.07
N ASN A 135 10.81 -9.08 0.25
CA ASN A 135 9.59 -8.33 -0.04
C ASN A 135 8.66 -8.13 1.18
N PHE A 136 8.78 -8.99 2.21
CA PHE A 136 7.98 -8.89 3.42
C PHE A 136 8.37 -7.68 4.28
N TYR A 137 9.65 -7.29 4.28
CA TYR A 137 10.12 -6.14 5.04
C TYR A 137 9.45 -4.84 4.61
N PHE A 138 9.12 -4.70 3.32
CA PHE A 138 8.35 -3.55 2.83
C PHE A 138 6.95 -3.50 3.46
N VAL A 139 6.29 -4.65 3.60
CA VAL A 139 4.97 -4.74 4.24
C VAL A 139 5.05 -4.43 5.73
N VAL A 140 6.09 -4.93 6.42
CA VAL A 140 6.34 -4.61 7.83
C VAL A 140 6.60 -3.10 8.02
N PHE A 141 7.38 -2.48 7.13
CA PHE A 141 7.60 -1.04 7.15
C PHE A 141 6.30 -0.27 6.90
N LEU A 142 5.52 -0.66 5.89
CA LEU A 142 4.20 -0.08 5.61
C LEU A 142 3.24 -0.21 6.80
N ALA A 143 3.20 -1.37 7.45
CA ALA A 143 2.42 -1.62 8.67
C ALA A 143 2.88 -0.73 9.83
N SER A 144 4.19 -0.55 9.97
CA SER A 144 4.77 0.34 10.98
C SER A 144 4.38 1.80 10.72
N CYS A 145 4.42 2.24 9.46
CA CYS A 145 3.92 3.56 9.06
C CYS A 145 2.42 3.72 9.35
N ALA A 146 1.63 2.68 9.07
CA ALA A 146 0.19 2.67 9.37
C ALA A 146 -0.06 2.81 10.88
N LEU A 147 0.69 2.05 11.70
CA LEU A 147 0.62 2.11 13.14
C LEU A 147 1.02 3.49 13.69
N VAL A 148 2.14 4.04 13.23
CA VAL A 148 2.59 5.40 13.59
C VAL A 148 1.52 6.44 13.21
N SER A 149 0.81 6.25 12.10
CA SER A 149 -0.28 7.13 11.69
C SER A 149 -1.49 7.11 12.62
N THR A 150 -1.67 6.05 13.43
CA THR A 150 -2.73 6.02 14.48
C THR A 150 -2.32 6.70 15.78
N LEU A 151 -1.02 6.88 16.00
CA LEU A 151 -0.48 7.49 17.21
C LEU A 151 -0.44 9.01 17.04
N ASP A 152 -1.59 9.66 17.26
CA ASP A 152 -1.76 11.11 17.10
C ASP A 152 -0.69 11.96 17.81
N ILE A 153 -0.26 11.53 18.99
CA ILE A 153 0.78 12.19 19.81
C ILE A 153 2.15 12.14 19.11
N VAL A 154 2.50 11.02 18.48
CA VAL A 154 3.77 10.84 17.76
C VAL A 154 3.75 11.62 16.44
N PHE A 155 2.61 11.60 15.76
CA PHE A 155 2.43 12.32 14.51
C PHE A 155 2.59 13.84 14.70
N ASP A 156 1.97 14.42 15.73
CA ASP A 156 2.07 15.85 16.00
C ASP A 156 3.44 16.25 16.57
N ASN A 157 4.00 15.48 17.51
CA ASN A 157 5.25 15.88 18.16
C ASN A 157 6.50 15.63 17.31
N TYR A 158 6.52 14.57 16.48
CA TYR A 158 7.70 14.16 15.74
C TYR A 158 7.59 14.50 14.25
N LEU A 159 6.45 14.20 13.62
CA LEU A 159 6.27 14.37 12.17
C LEU A 159 6.10 15.84 11.78
N MET A 160 5.29 16.61 12.52
CA MET A 160 5.09 18.03 12.23
C MET A 160 6.27 18.92 12.63
N LYS A 161 7.09 18.48 13.59
CA LYS A 161 8.29 19.20 14.01
C LYS A 161 9.39 19.17 12.94
N TRP A 162 9.48 18.08 12.15
CA TRP A 162 10.53 17.86 11.15
C TRP A 162 9.91 17.77 9.75
N LYS A 163 9.84 18.91 9.05
CA LYS A 163 9.25 19.02 7.70
C LYS A 163 9.77 17.97 6.71
N THR A 164 11.02 17.56 6.84
CA THR A 164 11.68 16.53 6.01
C THR A 164 11.09 15.13 6.24
N ILE A 165 10.83 14.74 7.49
CA ILE A 165 10.26 13.42 7.81
C ILE A 165 8.81 13.34 7.31
N ALA A 166 8.00 14.38 7.55
CA ALA A 166 6.63 14.45 7.02
C ALA A 166 6.59 14.34 5.49
N SER A 167 7.54 14.99 4.83
CA SER A 167 7.70 14.95 3.38
C SER A 167 8.09 13.57 2.86
N GLY A 168 9.04 12.89 3.52
CA GLY A 168 9.41 11.51 3.20
C GLY A 168 8.23 10.55 3.38
N PHE A 169 7.47 10.69 4.46
CA PHE A 169 6.26 9.91 4.71
C PHE A 169 5.20 10.13 3.62
N TYR A 170 5.03 11.38 3.15
CA TYR A 170 4.13 11.70 2.05
C TYR A 170 4.55 11.05 0.74
N VAL A 171 5.82 11.21 0.34
CA VAL A 171 6.36 10.57 -0.88
C VAL A 171 6.17 9.07 -0.83
N PHE A 172 6.49 8.44 0.31
CA PHE A 172 6.36 7.01 0.50
C PHE A 172 4.91 6.54 0.39
N THR A 173 3.98 7.21 1.07
CA THR A 173 2.55 6.82 1.05
C THR A 173 1.95 7.02 -0.34
N LEU A 174 2.28 8.12 -1.01
CA LEU A 174 1.89 8.41 -2.39
C LEU A 174 2.46 7.36 -3.36
N PHE A 175 3.73 7.02 -3.23
CA PHE A 175 4.40 5.99 -4.02
C PHE A 175 3.72 4.64 -3.83
N ALA A 176 3.51 4.21 -2.57
CA ALA A 176 2.88 2.94 -2.26
C ALA A 176 1.47 2.86 -2.85
N CYS A 177 0.72 3.96 -2.80
CA CYS A 177 -0.61 4.09 -3.38
C CYS A 177 -0.60 3.94 -4.91
N LEU A 178 0.25 4.74 -5.59
CA LEU A 178 0.38 4.69 -7.05
C LEU A 178 0.89 3.33 -7.53
N ASN A 179 1.77 2.68 -6.79
CA ASN A 179 2.29 1.36 -7.13
C ASN A 179 1.19 0.28 -7.16
N VAL A 180 0.11 0.45 -6.38
CA VAL A 180 -1.06 -0.44 -6.43
C VAL A 180 -2.06 0.01 -7.50
N ALA A 181 -2.29 1.32 -7.63
CA ALA A 181 -3.29 1.86 -8.53
C ALA A 181 -2.89 1.81 -10.02
N LEU A 182 -1.62 2.05 -10.35
CA LEU A 182 -1.17 2.15 -11.74
C LEU A 182 -1.28 0.83 -12.52
N PRO A 183 -0.87 -0.34 -11.99
CA PRO A 183 -1.13 -1.62 -12.65
C PRO A 183 -2.63 -1.87 -12.87
N SER A 184 -3.46 -1.41 -11.93
CA SER A 184 -4.90 -1.45 -12.06
C SER A 184 -5.44 -0.47 -13.10
N ILE A 185 -4.75 0.60 -13.49
CA ILE A 185 -5.20 1.49 -14.57
C ILE A 185 -4.66 1.02 -15.92
N LEU A 186 -3.44 0.50 -15.94
CA LEU A 186 -2.68 0.13 -17.13
C LEU A 186 -2.40 -1.39 -17.16
N PRO A 187 -3.41 -2.22 -17.46
CA PRO A 187 -3.38 -3.66 -17.28
C PRO A 187 -2.65 -4.45 -18.37
N ASP A 188 -1.84 -3.84 -19.22
CA ASP A 188 -1.02 -4.58 -20.20
C ASP A 188 0.46 -4.17 -20.13
N ILE A 189 0.80 -3.36 -19.12
CA ILE A 189 2.15 -2.85 -18.93
C ILE A 189 2.86 -3.72 -17.90
N ALA A 190 4.09 -4.12 -18.20
CA ALA A 190 4.92 -4.87 -17.26
C ALA A 190 5.06 -4.09 -15.94
N SER A 191 4.98 -4.83 -14.83
CA SER A 191 4.90 -4.30 -13.48
C SER A 191 6.12 -3.43 -13.09
N ILE A 192 7.25 -3.57 -13.77
CA ILE A 192 8.43 -2.72 -13.57
C ILE A 192 8.20 -1.29 -14.02
N TRP A 193 7.48 -1.09 -15.13
CA TRP A 193 7.23 0.25 -15.67
C TRP A 193 6.20 1.00 -14.82
N THR A 194 5.18 0.30 -14.33
CA THR A 194 4.19 0.89 -13.40
C THR A 194 4.82 1.25 -12.06
N LEU A 195 5.77 0.44 -11.55
CA LEU A 195 6.58 0.76 -10.37
C LEU A 195 7.43 2.04 -10.58
N LEU A 196 8.13 2.13 -11.72
CA LEU A 196 8.95 3.30 -12.04
C LEU A 196 8.07 4.55 -12.25
N LEU A 197 6.93 4.41 -12.92
CA LEU A 197 5.96 5.49 -13.10
C LEU A 197 5.39 5.98 -11.76
N ALA A 198 5.08 5.06 -10.82
CA ALA A 198 4.72 5.43 -9.45
C ALA A 198 5.84 6.21 -8.77
N GLY A 199 7.09 5.80 -8.97
CA GLY A 199 8.29 6.51 -8.50
C GLY A 199 8.41 7.93 -9.05
N VAL A 200 8.27 8.10 -10.37
CA VAL A 200 8.31 9.42 -11.02
C VAL A 200 7.19 10.31 -10.50
N LEU A 201 5.95 9.83 -10.53
CA LEU A 201 4.78 10.64 -10.17
C LEU A 201 4.81 11.05 -8.68
N SER A 202 5.23 10.14 -7.79
CA SER A 202 5.36 10.44 -6.36
C SER A 202 6.44 11.47 -6.08
N MET A 203 7.61 11.33 -6.70
CA MET A 203 8.70 12.29 -6.55
C MET A 203 8.37 13.63 -7.21
N ALA A 204 7.80 13.64 -8.41
CA ALA A 204 7.39 14.85 -9.10
C ALA A 204 6.34 15.63 -8.29
N ALA A 205 5.35 14.94 -7.71
CA ALA A 205 4.36 15.58 -6.84
C ALA A 205 5.01 16.21 -5.59
N PHE A 206 5.98 15.52 -4.99
CA PHE A 206 6.73 16.06 -3.86
C PHE A 206 7.57 17.29 -4.23
N LEU A 207 8.31 17.22 -5.34
CA LEU A 207 9.10 18.34 -5.83
C LEU A 207 8.21 19.55 -6.16
N LEU A 208 7.08 19.33 -6.81
CA LEU A 208 6.11 20.40 -7.12
C LEU A 208 5.43 21.00 -5.87
N MET A 209 5.39 20.23 -4.78
CA MET A 209 4.88 20.69 -3.49
C MET A 209 5.92 21.54 -2.74
N HIS A 210 7.20 21.18 -2.82
CA HIS A 210 8.26 21.84 -2.06
C HIS A 210 8.92 23.02 -2.79
N PHE A 211 8.99 22.96 -4.13
CA PHE A 211 9.61 24.00 -4.95
C PHE A 211 8.57 24.93 -5.58
N PRO A 212 8.77 26.27 -5.52
CA PRO A 212 7.84 27.21 -6.15
C PRO A 212 7.90 27.10 -7.67
N ALA A 213 6.75 27.22 -8.34
CA ALA A 213 6.64 27.09 -9.79
C ALA A 213 7.52 28.09 -10.58
N ARG A 214 7.96 29.20 -9.95
CA ARG A 214 8.89 30.15 -10.55
C ARG A 214 10.28 29.55 -10.80
N LEU A 215 10.73 28.62 -9.95
CA LEU A 215 12.01 27.91 -10.13
C LEU A 215 11.98 26.96 -11.34
N LEU A 216 10.80 26.50 -11.77
CA LEU A 216 10.65 25.68 -12.98
C LEU A 216 10.83 26.50 -14.28
N ARG A 217 11.12 27.81 -14.20
CA ARG A 217 11.36 28.66 -15.38
C ARG A 217 12.81 28.64 -15.85
N GLU A 218 13.76 28.32 -14.97
CA GLU A 218 15.18 28.29 -15.33
C GLU A 218 15.64 26.86 -15.62
N LYS A 219 16.38 26.69 -16.72
CA LYS A 219 16.85 25.38 -17.20
C LYS A 219 17.75 24.66 -16.17
N VAL A 220 18.50 25.41 -15.36
CA VAL A 220 19.41 24.85 -14.36
C VAL A 220 18.63 24.12 -13.25
N TYR A 221 17.57 24.72 -12.72
CA TYR A 221 16.74 24.06 -11.71
C TYR A 221 16.00 22.85 -12.28
N ILE A 222 15.50 22.91 -13.52
CA ILE A 222 14.89 21.75 -14.18
C ILE A 222 15.90 20.60 -14.25
N SER A 223 17.15 20.88 -14.63
CA SER A 223 18.22 19.87 -14.68
C SER A 223 18.44 19.21 -13.32
N TRP A 224 18.51 19.99 -12.24
CA TRP A 224 18.60 19.46 -10.87
C TRP A 224 17.39 18.61 -10.47
N LEU A 225 16.17 19.04 -10.80
CA LEU A 225 14.96 18.26 -10.51
C LEU A 225 14.97 16.92 -11.25
N VAL A 226 15.36 16.92 -12.52
CA VAL A 226 15.51 15.69 -13.32
C VAL A 226 16.57 14.79 -12.71
N ALA A 227 17.72 15.34 -12.28
CA ALA A 227 18.77 14.58 -11.63
C ALA A 227 18.27 13.91 -10.33
N ILE A 228 17.50 14.63 -9.50
CA ILE A 228 16.90 14.07 -8.28
C ILE A 228 15.92 12.93 -8.60
N ILE A 229 15.07 13.10 -9.61
CA ILE A 229 14.15 12.05 -10.06
C ILE A 229 14.93 10.84 -10.55
N LEU A 230 16.00 11.03 -11.34
CA LEU A 230 16.82 9.93 -11.83
C LEU A 230 17.48 9.16 -10.68
N VAL A 231 18.08 9.84 -9.70
CA VAL A 231 18.66 9.21 -8.50
C VAL A 231 17.60 8.42 -7.73
N TRP A 232 16.39 8.96 -7.60
CA TRP A 232 15.27 8.28 -6.97
C TRP A 232 14.85 7.01 -7.72
N LEU A 233 14.73 7.09 -9.05
CA LEU A 233 14.41 5.92 -9.88
C LEU A 233 15.48 4.84 -9.83
N THR A 234 16.75 5.22 -9.88
CA THR A 234 17.86 4.29 -9.70
C THR A 234 17.77 3.60 -8.34
N SER A 235 17.45 4.35 -7.28
CA SER A 235 17.26 3.81 -5.94
C SER A 235 16.11 2.80 -5.90
N ILE A 236 14.94 3.14 -6.46
CA ILE A 236 13.79 2.22 -6.59
C ILE A 236 14.17 0.96 -7.35
N TYR A 237 14.89 1.11 -8.48
CA TYR A 237 15.30 -0.02 -9.31
C TYR A 237 16.25 -0.97 -8.56
N MET A 238 17.15 -0.43 -7.73
CA MET A 238 18.05 -1.24 -6.88
C MET A 238 17.27 -2.01 -5.80
N VAL A 239 16.33 -1.35 -5.12
CA VAL A 239 15.53 -1.98 -4.06
C VAL A 239 14.31 -2.75 -4.59
N ARG A 240 14.09 -2.82 -5.91
CA ARG A 240 12.86 -3.39 -6.50
C ARG A 240 12.53 -4.80 -5.99
N LYS A 241 13.53 -5.63 -5.70
CA LYS A 241 13.35 -6.99 -5.18
C LYS A 241 12.72 -7.04 -3.79
N TRP A 242 12.81 -5.95 -3.05
CA TRP A 242 12.19 -5.74 -1.73
C TRP A 242 10.79 -5.16 -1.84
N ILE A 243 10.37 -4.66 -3.02
CA ILE A 243 9.04 -4.13 -3.23
C ILE A 243 8.18 -5.24 -3.85
N PRO A 244 7.10 -5.67 -3.18
CA PRO A 244 6.23 -6.71 -3.75
C PRO A 244 5.58 -6.21 -5.06
N PRO A 245 5.34 -7.09 -6.02
CA PRO A 245 4.74 -6.73 -7.30
C PRO A 245 3.21 -6.64 -7.18
N VAL A 246 2.72 -5.65 -6.45
CA VAL A 246 1.29 -5.44 -6.17
C VAL A 246 0.53 -5.01 -7.45
N PRO A 247 -0.74 -5.40 -7.65
CA PRO A 247 -1.57 -6.27 -6.83
C PRO A 247 -1.52 -7.75 -7.24
N MET A 248 -0.38 -8.24 -7.73
CA MET A 248 -0.24 -9.64 -8.11
C MET A 248 0.00 -10.52 -6.89
N TYR A 249 -0.78 -11.60 -6.77
CA TYR A 249 -0.63 -12.58 -5.70
C TYR A 249 -0.90 -13.99 -6.22
N LEU A 250 -0.37 -14.97 -5.48
CA LEU A 250 -0.49 -16.39 -5.79
C LEU A 250 -1.78 -16.93 -5.15
N THR A 251 -2.75 -17.39 -5.93
CA THR A 251 -3.97 -18.04 -5.40
C THR A 251 -3.77 -19.52 -5.18
N HIS A 252 -3.09 -20.17 -6.12
CA HIS A 252 -2.89 -21.60 -6.11
C HIS A 252 -1.49 -21.95 -6.60
N ALA A 253 -0.84 -22.90 -5.94
CA ALA A 253 0.49 -23.35 -6.34
C ALA A 253 0.76 -24.78 -5.87
N ALA A 254 0.91 -25.67 -6.85
CA ALA A 254 1.09 -27.08 -6.61
C ALA A 254 2.24 -27.65 -7.44
N VAL A 255 2.81 -28.74 -6.94
CA VAL A 255 3.89 -29.50 -7.57
C VAL A 255 3.44 -30.95 -7.67
N GLY A 256 3.72 -31.60 -8.81
CA GLY A 256 3.38 -32.99 -9.04
C GLY A 256 4.29 -33.67 -10.06
N PRO A 257 4.32 -35.01 -10.08
CA PRO A 257 5.18 -35.81 -10.97
C PRO A 257 4.61 -36.03 -12.37
N ALA A 258 3.34 -35.70 -12.60
CA ALA A 258 2.66 -35.94 -13.86
C ALA A 258 1.57 -34.90 -14.13
N LEU A 259 1.31 -34.69 -15.42
CA LEU A 259 0.26 -33.82 -15.94
C LEU A 259 -0.77 -34.68 -16.66
N VAL A 260 -2.04 -34.41 -16.41
CA VAL A 260 -3.17 -35.02 -17.12
C VAL A 260 -3.89 -33.92 -17.90
N THR A 261 -4.29 -34.22 -19.13
CA THR A 261 -5.20 -33.37 -19.88
C THR A 261 -6.59 -33.51 -19.26
N GLY A 262 -7.11 -32.44 -18.66
CA GLY A 262 -8.45 -32.47 -18.07
C GLY A 262 -9.52 -32.61 -19.17
N GLU A 263 -10.12 -33.80 -19.30
CA GLU A 263 -11.33 -34.02 -20.10
C GLU A 263 -12.61 -33.98 -19.23
N THR A 264 -12.48 -34.05 -17.90
CA THR A 264 -13.58 -34.45 -17.00
C THR A 264 -14.01 -33.43 -15.94
N VAL A 265 -13.47 -32.20 -15.95
CA VAL A 265 -14.00 -31.11 -15.11
C VAL A 265 -14.60 -30.08 -16.05
N GLU A 266 -15.93 -29.98 -16.06
CA GLU A 266 -16.78 -29.19 -16.98
C GLU A 266 -16.42 -27.69 -17.12
N GLU A 267 -15.38 -27.18 -16.45
CA GLU A 267 -15.01 -25.76 -16.43
C GLU A 267 -13.52 -25.45 -16.72
N GLU A 268 -12.63 -26.44 -16.90
CA GLU A 268 -11.19 -26.15 -17.05
C GLU A 268 -10.52 -26.86 -18.23
N LYS A 269 -10.56 -26.25 -19.42
CA LYS A 269 -9.69 -26.63 -20.55
C LYS A 269 -8.22 -26.31 -20.22
N GLY A 270 -7.45 -27.32 -19.81
CA GLY A 270 -6.00 -27.17 -19.58
C GLY A 270 -5.30 -28.41 -19.03
N MET A 271 -3.97 -28.39 -19.01
CA MET A 271 -3.15 -29.37 -18.30
C MET A 271 -3.31 -29.18 -16.79
N VAL A 272 -3.71 -30.23 -16.08
CA VAL A 272 -3.87 -30.26 -14.62
C VAL A 272 -2.85 -31.24 -14.04
N LEU A 273 -2.41 -31.03 -12.80
CA LEU A 273 -1.56 -32.00 -12.12
C LEU A 273 -2.38 -33.25 -11.79
N GLU A 274 -1.84 -34.44 -12.07
CA GLU A 274 -2.48 -35.71 -11.69
C GLU A 274 -2.68 -35.79 -10.17
N MET A 275 -1.71 -35.24 -9.45
CA MET A 275 -1.64 -35.26 -8.00
C MET A 275 -0.83 -34.06 -7.51
N GLU A 276 -1.34 -33.40 -6.48
CA GLU A 276 -0.62 -32.34 -5.77
C GLU A 276 0.14 -32.93 -4.60
N VAL A 277 1.43 -32.61 -4.50
CA VAL A 277 2.29 -33.25 -3.50
C VAL A 277 3.04 -32.22 -2.67
N LYS A 278 2.88 -32.32 -1.35
CA LYS A 278 3.67 -31.56 -0.37
C LYS A 278 4.90 -32.34 0.12
N ALA A 279 4.89 -33.67 -0.01
CA ALA A 279 6.00 -34.55 0.34
C ALA A 279 6.15 -35.69 -0.69
N LEU A 280 7.30 -35.80 -1.35
CA LEU A 280 7.61 -36.85 -2.32
C LEU A 280 8.67 -37.81 -1.75
N HIS A 281 8.54 -39.09 -2.08
CA HIS A 281 9.60 -40.07 -1.86
C HIS A 281 10.69 -39.94 -2.94
N ARG A 282 11.95 -40.19 -2.59
CA ARG A 282 13.10 -40.08 -3.51
C ARG A 282 12.93 -40.88 -4.81
N THR A 283 12.26 -42.02 -4.76
CA THR A 283 11.96 -42.89 -5.92
C THR A 283 11.10 -42.19 -6.98
N VAL A 284 10.26 -41.23 -6.59
CA VAL A 284 9.45 -40.46 -7.54
C VAL A 284 10.30 -39.39 -8.26
N MET A 285 11.50 -39.08 -7.73
CA MET A 285 12.49 -38.22 -8.38
C MET A 285 13.24 -38.90 -9.54
N ASP A 286 12.74 -40.03 -10.04
CA ASP A 286 13.21 -40.60 -11.31
C ASP A 286 12.45 -40.04 -12.53
N ARG A 287 11.35 -39.33 -12.28
CA ARG A 287 10.52 -38.67 -13.30
C ARG A 287 10.64 -37.17 -13.19
N ASP A 288 10.44 -36.45 -14.30
CA ASP A 288 10.45 -34.99 -14.28
C ASP A 288 9.33 -34.43 -13.40
N LEU A 289 9.61 -33.35 -12.68
CA LEU A 289 8.59 -32.66 -11.87
C LEU A 289 7.98 -31.49 -12.63
N PHE A 290 6.70 -31.26 -12.38
CA PHE A 290 5.96 -30.12 -12.90
C PHE A 290 5.44 -29.27 -11.73
N ALA A 291 5.53 -27.95 -11.90
CA ALA A 291 4.86 -27.00 -11.02
C ALA A 291 3.81 -26.24 -11.83
N ILE A 292 2.59 -26.19 -11.31
CA ILE A 292 1.51 -25.33 -11.81
C ILE A 292 1.22 -24.28 -10.76
N THR A 293 1.21 -23.03 -11.18
CA THR A 293 0.90 -21.90 -10.32
C THR A 293 -0.14 -21.01 -10.97
N GLU A 294 -1.11 -20.58 -10.19
CA GLU A 294 -2.10 -19.59 -10.58
C GLU A 294 -1.77 -18.27 -9.91
N VAL A 295 -1.48 -17.28 -10.74
CA VAL A 295 -1.19 -15.93 -10.31
C VAL A 295 -2.38 -15.07 -10.71
N VAL A 296 -3.00 -14.41 -9.73
CA VAL A 296 -3.92 -13.33 -10.04
C VAL A 296 -3.07 -12.16 -10.51
N ALA A 297 -3.27 -11.74 -11.76
CA ALA A 297 -2.59 -10.61 -12.39
C ALA A 297 -3.62 -9.52 -12.73
N PRO A 298 -3.93 -8.65 -11.75
CA PRO A 298 -4.86 -7.53 -11.91
C PRO A 298 -4.58 -6.63 -13.10
N GLY A 299 -3.29 -6.40 -13.32
CA GLY A 299 -2.75 -5.60 -14.41
C GLY A 299 -2.47 -6.43 -15.65
N GLY A 300 -3.29 -7.45 -15.92
CA GLY A 300 -3.35 -8.27 -17.13
C GLY A 300 -2.09 -9.05 -17.51
N LEU A 301 -1.99 -9.39 -18.79
CA LEU A 301 -1.07 -10.41 -19.32
C LEU A 301 0.32 -9.87 -19.70
N GLY A 302 0.57 -8.58 -19.50
CA GLY A 302 1.83 -7.93 -19.90
C GLY A 302 3.07 -8.40 -19.11
N GLU A 303 2.89 -9.14 -18.02
CA GLU A 303 3.97 -9.61 -17.15
C GLU A 303 4.51 -10.99 -17.56
N LYS A 304 5.84 -11.11 -17.64
CA LYS A 304 6.51 -12.39 -17.93
C LYS A 304 6.84 -13.12 -16.63
N LEU A 305 6.04 -14.12 -16.28
CA LEU A 305 6.25 -14.93 -15.09
C LEU A 305 7.26 -16.06 -15.34
N ARG A 306 8.15 -16.29 -14.37
CA ARG A 306 9.21 -17.32 -14.41
C ARG A 306 9.25 -18.10 -13.11
N HIS A 307 9.47 -19.41 -13.20
CA HIS A 307 9.67 -20.26 -12.04
C HIS A 307 11.16 -20.44 -11.76
N ARG A 308 11.51 -20.32 -10.49
CA ARG A 308 12.85 -20.60 -9.99
C ARG A 308 12.74 -21.69 -8.95
N TRP A 309 13.35 -22.83 -9.24
CA TRP A 309 13.43 -23.97 -8.34
C TRP A 309 14.67 -23.81 -7.48
N ARG A 310 14.53 -23.98 -6.17
CA ARG A 310 15.66 -23.94 -5.24
C ARG A 310 15.55 -25.06 -4.23
N GLN A 311 16.66 -25.73 -4.00
CA GLN A 311 16.80 -26.63 -2.86
C GLN A 311 17.30 -25.82 -1.65
N LEU A 312 16.68 -26.01 -0.49
CA LEU A 312 17.14 -25.42 0.76
C LEU A 312 18.10 -26.38 1.45
N GLY A 313 19.35 -25.96 1.57
CA GLY A 313 20.39 -26.69 2.29
C GLY A 313 21.77 -26.07 2.07
N PRO A 314 22.81 -26.59 2.75
CA PRO A 314 24.19 -26.12 2.60
C PRO A 314 24.71 -26.16 1.15
N ASN A 315 24.23 -27.13 0.37
CA ASN A 315 24.58 -27.33 -1.04
C ASN A 315 23.39 -27.02 -1.97
N GLY A 316 22.49 -26.12 -1.57
CA GLY A 316 21.25 -25.91 -2.31
C GLY A 316 21.46 -25.19 -3.65
N ALA A 317 21.33 -25.90 -4.78
CA ALA A 317 21.35 -25.27 -6.08
C ALA A 317 20.05 -24.51 -6.42
N THR A 318 20.20 -23.58 -7.36
CA THR A 318 19.10 -22.83 -7.97
C THR A 318 19.01 -23.18 -9.44
N TYR A 319 17.83 -23.61 -9.87
CA TYR A 319 17.55 -23.98 -11.26
C TYR A 319 16.49 -23.03 -11.85
N GLY A 320 16.85 -22.40 -12.97
CA GLY A 320 15.89 -21.65 -13.79
C GLY A 320 15.12 -22.61 -14.68
N ALA A 321 13.79 -22.58 -14.60
CA ALA A 321 12.94 -23.37 -15.49
C ALA A 321 12.28 -22.47 -16.55
N GLY A 322 12.20 -22.98 -17.78
CA GLY A 322 11.36 -22.38 -18.81
C GLY A 322 9.90 -22.45 -18.35
N THR A 323 9.18 -21.33 -18.50
CA THR A 323 7.77 -21.24 -18.14
C THR A 323 6.89 -21.22 -19.39
N VAL A 324 5.79 -21.95 -19.31
CA VAL A 324 4.73 -21.96 -20.32
C VAL A 324 3.49 -21.36 -19.68
N VAL A 325 2.90 -20.36 -20.34
CA VAL A 325 1.62 -19.79 -19.91
C VAL A 325 0.51 -20.66 -20.47
N LEU A 326 -0.33 -21.19 -19.60
CA LEU A 326 -1.49 -21.99 -19.97
C LEU A 326 -2.70 -21.05 -20.20
N PRO A 327 -3.55 -21.33 -21.20
CA PRO A 327 -4.80 -20.60 -21.38
C PRO A 327 -5.68 -20.78 -20.15
N THR A 328 -6.33 -19.71 -19.72
CA THR A 328 -7.30 -19.75 -18.62
C THR A 328 -8.53 -18.94 -19.00
N GLU A 329 -9.71 -19.46 -18.67
CA GLU A 329 -10.97 -18.76 -18.93
C GLU A 329 -11.27 -17.69 -17.86
N LYS A 330 -10.60 -17.77 -16.69
CA LYS A 330 -10.77 -16.83 -15.58
C LYS A 330 -10.06 -15.50 -15.86
N ARG A 331 -10.84 -14.46 -16.12
CA ARG A 331 -10.31 -13.11 -16.42
C ARG A 331 -9.45 -12.56 -15.27
N GLY A 332 -8.20 -12.19 -15.58
CA GLY A 332 -7.26 -11.63 -14.61
C GLY A 332 -6.49 -12.66 -13.78
N VAL A 333 -6.63 -13.95 -14.10
CA VAL A 333 -5.77 -15.02 -13.60
C VAL A 333 -4.82 -15.44 -14.72
N VAL A 334 -3.60 -15.83 -14.36
CA VAL A 334 -2.60 -16.37 -15.29
C VAL A 334 -2.10 -17.67 -14.71
N ARG A 335 -2.30 -18.77 -15.44
CA ARG A 335 -1.80 -20.09 -15.05
C ARG A 335 -0.44 -20.30 -15.72
N VAL A 336 0.58 -20.57 -14.91
CA VAL A 336 1.97 -20.76 -15.35
C VAL A 336 2.43 -22.14 -14.97
N GLN A 337 3.03 -22.82 -15.94
CA GLN A 337 3.61 -24.14 -15.77
C GLN A 337 5.12 -24.06 -15.94
N SER A 338 5.86 -24.84 -15.15
CA SER A 338 7.26 -25.11 -15.41
C SER A 338 7.62 -26.57 -15.16
N LYS A 339 8.67 -27.04 -15.83
CA LYS A 339 9.23 -28.37 -15.67
C LYS A 339 10.62 -28.30 -15.03
N LEU A 340 10.87 -29.11 -14.00
CA LEU A 340 12.19 -29.35 -13.45
C LEU A 340 12.73 -30.68 -14.03
N PRO A 341 13.73 -30.62 -14.93
CA PRO A 341 14.35 -31.82 -15.48
C PRO A 341 15.28 -32.45 -14.44
N ILE A 342 14.85 -33.54 -13.80
CA ILE A 342 15.62 -34.13 -12.69
C ILE A 342 16.95 -34.73 -13.18
N ALA A 343 17.04 -35.13 -14.44
CA ALA A 343 18.29 -35.56 -15.06
C ALA A 343 19.42 -34.52 -14.88
N LYS A 344 19.11 -33.22 -15.05
CA LYS A 344 20.10 -32.14 -14.88
C LYS A 344 20.49 -31.88 -13.43
N VAL A 345 19.57 -32.16 -12.50
CA VAL A 345 19.81 -32.05 -11.05
C VAL A 345 20.75 -33.16 -10.60
N LYS A 346 20.49 -34.40 -11.05
CA LYS A 346 21.34 -35.57 -10.75
C LYS A 346 22.73 -35.48 -11.38
N GLU A 347 22.85 -34.89 -12.58
CA GLU A 347 24.13 -34.66 -13.25
C GLU A 347 25.06 -33.71 -12.46
N HIS A 348 24.51 -32.80 -11.65
CA HIS A 348 25.29 -31.94 -10.75
C HIS A 348 25.74 -32.65 -9.46
N GLY A 349 25.43 -33.94 -9.28
CA GLY A 349 25.89 -34.74 -8.15
C GLY A 349 25.22 -34.39 -6.80
N GLU A 350 24.12 -33.63 -6.82
CA GLU A 350 23.42 -33.21 -5.60
C GLU A 350 22.45 -34.29 -5.11
N ASP A 351 22.44 -34.51 -3.80
CA ASP A 351 21.40 -35.33 -3.16
C ASP A 351 20.06 -34.60 -3.29
N THR A 352 19.08 -35.23 -3.94
CA THR A 352 17.76 -34.64 -4.21
C THR A 352 16.87 -34.59 -2.96
N THR A 353 17.29 -35.21 -1.85
CA THR A 353 16.54 -35.17 -0.59
C THR A 353 16.58 -33.79 0.07
N GLY A 354 15.52 -33.44 0.79
CA GLY A 354 15.42 -32.18 1.54
C GLY A 354 14.25 -31.29 1.14
N ARG A 355 14.30 -30.02 1.54
CA ARG A 355 13.23 -29.06 1.26
C ARG A 355 13.48 -28.36 -0.06
N TRP A 356 12.49 -28.37 -0.93
CA TRP A 356 12.49 -27.67 -2.20
C TRP A 356 11.46 -26.56 -2.17
N ILE A 357 11.79 -25.46 -2.85
CA ILE A 357 10.87 -24.35 -3.07
C ILE A 357 10.82 -23.99 -4.55
N VAL A 358 9.65 -23.56 -4.98
CA VAL A 358 9.42 -22.97 -6.30
C VAL A 358 8.98 -21.54 -6.06
N ASP A 359 9.85 -20.60 -6.44
CA ASP A 359 9.54 -19.18 -6.42
C ASP A 359 8.96 -18.77 -7.77
N VAL A 360 7.84 -18.05 -7.73
CA VAL A 360 7.25 -17.40 -8.91
C VAL A 360 7.74 -15.96 -8.95
N LEU A 361 8.47 -15.65 -10.02
CA LEU A 361 9.12 -14.35 -10.20
C LEU A 361 8.56 -13.63 -11.41
N THR A 362 8.49 -12.31 -11.31
CA THR A 362 8.27 -11.41 -12.45
C THR A 362 9.48 -11.38 -13.38
N GLY A 363 9.32 -10.77 -14.56
CA GLY A 363 10.39 -10.65 -15.56
C GLY A 363 11.60 -9.91 -14.99
N ASP A 364 11.37 -8.90 -14.16
CA ASP A 364 12.37 -8.06 -13.50
C ASP A 364 12.95 -8.65 -12.20
N GLY A 365 12.49 -9.83 -11.80
CA GLY A 365 13.05 -10.62 -10.70
C GLY A 365 12.46 -10.34 -9.32
N ARG A 366 11.25 -9.78 -9.24
CA ARG A 366 10.49 -9.63 -7.98
C ARG A 366 9.69 -10.89 -7.68
N LEU A 367 9.57 -11.21 -6.40
CA LEU A 367 8.86 -12.40 -5.93
C LEU A 367 7.36 -12.10 -5.80
N VAL A 368 6.56 -12.87 -6.54
CA VAL A 368 5.09 -12.85 -6.46
C VAL A 368 4.60 -13.82 -5.39
N GLY A 369 5.20 -15.02 -5.34
CA GLY A 369 4.78 -16.08 -4.42
C GLY A 369 5.78 -17.23 -4.36
N ARG A 370 5.60 -18.10 -3.36
CA ARG A 370 6.43 -19.29 -3.16
C ARG A 370 5.54 -20.47 -2.81
N THR A 371 5.82 -21.62 -3.41
CA THR A 371 5.36 -22.92 -2.91
C THR A 371 6.57 -23.78 -2.51
N GLY A 372 6.34 -24.74 -1.63
CA GLY A 372 7.40 -25.61 -1.12
C GLY A 372 6.91 -27.04 -0.98
N PHE A 373 7.82 -27.98 -1.22
CA PHE A 373 7.60 -29.41 -1.03
C PHE A 373 8.84 -30.03 -0.39
N ARG A 374 8.69 -31.20 0.22
CA ARG A 374 9.79 -31.95 0.82
C ARG A 374 10.03 -33.24 0.05
N VAL A 375 11.29 -33.55 -0.22
CA VAL A 375 11.68 -34.85 -0.74
C VAL A 375 12.25 -35.64 0.44
N THR A 376 11.56 -36.70 0.82
CA THR A 376 12.02 -37.63 1.85
C THR A 376 12.74 -38.81 1.22
N ASN A 377 13.64 -39.41 2.01
CA ASN A 377 14.30 -40.64 1.60
C ASN A 377 13.31 -41.80 1.49
#